data_AF-A0A139RDE2-F1
#
_entry.id   AF-A0A139RDE2-F1
#
_cell.length_a   1.000
_cell.length_b   1.000
_cell.length_c   1.000
_cell.angle_alpha   90.00
_cell.angle_beta   90.00
_cell.angle_gamma   90.00
#
_symmetry.space_group_name_H-M   'P 1'
#
loop_
_entity.id
_entity.type
_entity.pdbx_description
1 polymer ?
#
loop_
_entity_poly.entity_id
_entity_poly.type
_entity_poly.pdbx_seq_one_letter_code
_entity_poly.pdbx_strand_id
1 'polypeptide(L)' 'MNAEYTDTGLGNAKYRIVERYSNWDKYPDVHSYFFAITDTGEAIVFHSPTTNGGVMYLKPTENTEIQAEFKHLVEED' A
#
# COMPACT_ATOMS: atom_id res chain seq x y z
N MET A 1 11.74 1.09 5.47
CA MET A 1 11.42 2.53 5.46
C MET A 1 10.33 2.74 6.50
N ASN A 2 10.52 3.60 7.50
CA ASN A 2 9.46 3.93 8.46
C ASN A 2 8.73 5.14 7.90
N ALA A 3 7.75 4.91 7.03
CA ALA A 3 6.97 6.02 6.53
C ALA A 3 5.84 6.33 7.52
N GLU A 4 5.51 7.61 7.65
CA GLU A 4 4.30 8.03 8.34
C GLU A 4 3.13 7.84 7.38
N TYR A 5 2.11 7.09 7.83
CA TYR A 5 0.91 6.77 7.07
C TYR A 5 -0.31 7.38 7.76
N THR A 6 -1.31 7.77 6.98
CA THR A 6 -2.61 8.24 7.46
C THR A 6 -3.70 7.42 6.79
N ASP A 7 -4.46 6.66 7.57
CA ASP A 7 -5.62 5.88 7.08
C ASP A 7 -6.77 6.78 6.61
N THR A 8 -6.71 8.07 6.91
CA THR A 8 -7.72 9.05 6.51
C THR A 8 -7.39 9.76 5.20
N GLY A 9 -6.18 9.55 4.65
CA GLY A 9 -5.67 10.33 3.52
C GLY A 9 -5.42 11.82 3.82
N LEU A 10 -5.72 12.30 5.03
CA LEU A 10 -5.55 13.70 5.45
C LEU A 10 -4.17 13.89 6.10
N GLY A 11 -3.41 14.88 5.63
CA GLY A 11 -2.15 15.33 6.23
C GLY A 11 -0.94 15.39 5.27
N ASN A 12 0.23 15.70 5.85
CA ASN A 12 1.52 15.82 5.14
C ASN A 12 2.30 14.49 5.11
N ALA A 13 1.58 13.37 5.22
CA ALA A 13 2.18 12.05 5.23
C ALA A 13 2.85 11.76 3.88
N LYS A 14 4.04 11.14 3.94
CA LYS A 14 4.80 10.77 2.74
C LYS A 14 4.03 9.79 1.84
N TYR A 15 3.20 8.94 2.44
CA TYR A 15 2.30 8.05 1.72
C TYR A 15 0.90 8.17 2.32
N ARG A 16 -0.09 8.36 1.46
CA ARG A 16 -1.51 8.33 1.83
C ARG A 16 -2.07 7.00 1.36
N ILE A 17 -2.50 6.15 2.31
CA ILE A 17 -3.15 4.89 1.96
C ILE A 17 -4.56 5.22 1.49
N VAL A 18 -4.90 4.80 0.27
CA VAL A 18 -6.22 5.02 -0.32
C VAL A 18 -7.09 3.77 -0.26
N GLU A 19 -6.49 2.58 -0.22
CA GLU A 19 -7.20 1.30 -0.13
C GLU A 19 -6.31 0.23 0.51
N ARG A 20 -6.94 -0.75 1.20
CA ARG A 20 -6.25 -1.92 1.76
C ARG A 20 -7.02 -3.19 1.43
N TYR A 21 -6.38 -4.09 0.68
CA TYR A 21 -6.86 -5.44 0.49
C TYR A 21 -6.15 -6.40 1.44
N SER A 22 -6.88 -7.15 2.26
CA SER A 22 -6.32 -8.14 3.17
C SER A 22 -6.92 -9.52 2.92
N ASN A 23 -6.07 -10.54 2.80
CA ASN A 23 -6.51 -11.93 2.68
C ASN A 23 -5.63 -12.84 3.53
N TRP A 24 -6.17 -13.25 4.67
CA TRP A 24 -5.48 -14.06 5.66
C TRP A 24 -5.63 -15.56 5.42
N ASP A 25 -6.64 -15.98 4.66
CA ASP A 25 -7.01 -17.39 4.51
C ASP A 25 -6.27 -18.09 3.36
N LYS A 26 -5.74 -17.32 2.39
CA LYS A 26 -5.29 -17.86 1.11
C LYS A 26 -3.77 -17.83 0.89
N TYR A 27 -3.03 -17.00 1.63
CA TYR A 27 -1.59 -16.83 1.45
C TYR A 27 -0.87 -16.70 2.80
N PRO A 28 0.07 -17.61 3.13
CA PRO A 28 0.82 -17.57 4.38
C PRO A 28 1.84 -16.42 4.44
N ASP A 29 2.25 -15.87 3.29
CA ASP A 29 3.38 -14.92 3.21
C ASP A 29 3.00 -13.49 2.81
N VAL A 30 1.80 -13.24 2.29
CA VAL A 30 1.30 -11.88 1.99
C VAL A 30 -0.11 -11.75 2.51
N HIS A 31 -0.26 -11.01 3.60
CA HIS A 31 -1.55 -10.87 4.27
C HIS A 31 -2.30 -9.60 3.87
N SER A 32 -1.60 -8.61 3.31
CA SER A 32 -2.23 -7.36 2.87
C SER A 32 -1.48 -6.66 1.76
N TYR A 33 -2.22 -6.10 0.82
CA TYR A 33 -1.78 -5.07 -0.13
C TYR A 33 -2.31 -3.70 0.32
N PHE A 34 -1.48 -2.68 0.20
CA PHE A 34 -1.80 -1.29 0.52
C PHE A 34 -1.56 -0.44 -0.69
N PHE A 35 -2.61 0.20 -1.18
CA PHE A 35 -2.56 1.09 -2.31
C PHE A 35 -2.32 2.50 -1.76
N ALA A 36 -1.26 3.15 -2.21
CA ALA A 36 -0.85 4.42 -1.65
C ALA A 36 -0.48 5.43 -2.74
N ILE A 37 -0.79 6.69 -2.48
CA ILE A 37 -0.36 7.82 -3.29
C ILE A 37 0.70 8.58 -2.50
N THR A 38 1.85 8.85 -3.12
CA THR A 38 2.92 9.66 -2.50
C THR A 38 2.48 11.12 -2.37
N ASP A 39 3.23 11.89 -1.61
CA ASP A 39 3.09 13.35 -1.57
C ASP A 39 3.31 14.04 -2.93
N THR A 40 4.04 13.39 -3.84
CA THR A 40 4.23 13.83 -5.24
C THR A 40 3.11 13.38 -6.20
N GLY A 41 2.14 12.58 -5.75
CA GLY A 41 1.06 12.06 -6.58
C GLY A 41 1.36 10.73 -7.27
N GLU A 42 2.50 10.09 -6.99
CA GLU A 42 2.86 8.80 -7.57
C GLU A 42 2.10 7.65 -6.90
N ALA A 43 1.58 6.74 -7.71
CA ALA A 43 0.91 5.53 -7.26
C ALA A 43 1.91 4.43 -6.91
N ILE A 44 1.85 3.90 -5.69
CA ILE A 44 2.67 2.78 -5.23
C ILE A 44 1.83 1.76 -4.47
N VAL A 45 2.07 0.49 -4.74
CA VAL A 45 1.44 -0.63 -4.02
C VAL A 45 2.48 -1.25 -3.09
N PHE A 46 2.16 -1.28 -1.81
CA PHE A 46 2.92 -2.03 -0.82
C PHE A 46 2.28 -3.37 -0.55
N HIS A 47 3.08 -4.33 -0.09
CA HIS A 47 2.61 -5.54 0.55
C HIS A 47 3.17 -5.63 1.97
N SER A 48 2.42 -6.28 2.85
CA SER A 48 2.88 -6.63 4.19
C SER A 48 2.72 -8.13 4.44
N PRO A 49 3.83 -8.83 4.77
CA PRO A 49 3.79 -10.25 5.08
C PRO A 49 3.32 -10.54 6.51
N THR A 50 3.44 -9.59 7.45
CA THR A 50 3.02 -9.78 8.85
C THR A 50 2.68 -8.46 9.51
N THR A 51 1.75 -8.50 10.47
CA THR A 51 1.53 -7.42 11.44
C THR A 51 2.06 -7.87 12.80
N ASN A 52 2.99 -7.13 13.39
CA ASN A 52 3.49 -7.42 14.74
C ASN A 52 3.05 -6.30 15.70
N GLY A 53 2.18 -6.63 16.67
CA GLY A 53 1.74 -5.68 17.70
C GLY A 53 1.08 -4.40 17.15
N GLY A 54 0.34 -4.50 16.04
CA GLY A 54 -0.30 -3.35 15.38
C GLY A 54 0.61 -2.55 14.44
N VAL A 55 1.89 -2.90 14.34
CA VAL A 55 2.82 -2.32 13.37
C VAL A 55 2.80 -3.15 12.08
N MET A 56 2.64 -2.47 10.94
CA MET A 56 2.65 -3.08 9.61
C MET A 56 3.97 -2.78 8.91
N TYR A 57 4.66 -3.81 8.43
CA TYR A 57 5.90 -3.65 7.68
C TYR A 57 5.58 -3.62 6.19
N LEU A 58 5.69 -2.44 5.59
CA LEU A 58 5.38 -2.22 4.18
C LEU A 58 6.64 -2.35 3.32
N LYS A 59 6.55 -3.19 2.29
CA LYS A 59 7.55 -3.33 1.22
C LYS A 59 6.88 -3.06 -0.12
N PRO A 60 7.53 -2.38 -1.07
CA PRO A 60 6.99 -2.25 -2.42
C PRO A 60 6.64 -3.63 -2.97
N THR A 61 5.52 -3.74 -3.66
CA THR A 61 5.12 -5.02 -4.24
C THR A 61 6.07 -5.45 -5.34
N GLU A 62 6.38 -6.74 -5.38
CA GLU A 62 7.04 -7.39 -6.52
C GLU A 62 6.01 -7.81 -7.60
N ASN A 63 4.71 -7.71 -7.32
CA ASN A 63 3.67 -7.98 -8.29
C ASN A 63 3.52 -6.77 -9.24
N THR A 64 4.20 -6.85 -10.38
CA THR A 64 4.21 -5.77 -11.37
C THR A 64 2.86 -5.53 -12.04
N GLU A 65 1.99 -6.53 -12.09
CA GLU A 65 0.65 -6.43 -12.68
C GLU A 65 -0.24 -5.53 -11.83
N ILE A 66 -0.35 -5.81 -10.52
CA ILE A 66 -1.15 -5.00 -9.59
C ILE A 66 -0.60 -3.57 -9.49
N GLN A 67 0.72 -3.40 -9.48
CA GLN A 67 1.34 -2.07 -9.48
C GLN A 67 1.04 -1.28 -10.76
N ALA A 68 1.05 -1.93 -11.93
CA ALA A 68 0.77 -1.29 -13.21
C ALA A 68 -0.72 -0.90 -13.32
N GLU A 69 -1.62 -1.79 -12.92
CA GLU A 69 -3.06 -1.53 -12.92
C GLU A 69 -3.43 -0.37 -11.99
N PHE A 70 -2.88 -0.35 -10.77
CA PHE A 70 -3.14 0.77 -9.86
C PHE A 70 -2.60 2.10 -10.39
N LYS A 71 -1.41 2.08 -11.00
CA LYS A 71 -0.84 3.28 -11.62
C LYS A 71 -1.74 3.80 -12.75
N HIS A 72 -2.24 2.92 -13.60
CA HIS A 72 -3.18 3.27 -14.67
C HIS A 72 -4.46 3.91 -14.12
N LEU A 73 -5.04 3.35 -13.05
CA LEU A 73 -6.24 3.91 -12.43
C LEU A 73 -6.03 5.32 -11.84
N VAL A 74 -4.82 5.64 -11.37
CA VAL A 74 -4.51 6.97 -10.80
C VAL A 74 -4.18 8.00 -11.89
N GLU A 75 -3.63 7.56 -13.03
CA GLU A 75 -3.23 8.46 -14.13
C GLU A 75 -4.34 8.75 -15.16
N GLU A 76 -5.41 7.94 -15.20
CA GLU A 76 -6.53 8.10 -16.13
C GLU A 76 -7.71 8.97 -15.60
N ASP A 77 -7.63 9.50 -14.38
CA ASP A 77 -8.58 10.48 -13.80
C ASP A 77 -8.05 11.93 -13.87
#